data_AF-A0AAV3USY6-F1
#
_entry.id   AF-A0AAV3USY6-F1
#
_cell.length_a   1.000
_cell.length_b   1.000
_cell.length_c   1.000
_cell.angle_alpha   90.00
_cell.angle_beta   90.00
_cell.angle_gamma   90.00
#
_symmetry.space_group_name_H-M   'P 1'
#
loop_
_entity.id
_entity.type
_entity.pdbx_description
1 polymer ?
#
loop_
_entity_poly.entity_id
_entity_poly.type
_entity_poly.pdbx_seq_one_letter_code
_entity_poly.pdbx_strand_id
1 'polypeptide(L)' 'MQLFNISRINTDFGIFRVSGDWCFKKPEVESISLKSIEVMGTDGWVLLNKTSESNSQLINNLLPLLLSHLLLKNNAV' A
#
# COMPACT_ATOMS: atom_id res chain seq x y z
N MET A 1 -11.84 -2.18 -11.82
CA MET A 1 -10.76 -1.62 -10.98
C MET A 1 -11.31 -0.42 -10.24
N GLN A 2 -10.88 -0.22 -9.00
CA GLN A 2 -11.26 0.89 -8.15
C GLN A 2 -9.99 1.58 -7.66
N LEU A 3 -10.01 2.91 -7.66
CA LEU A 3 -8.92 3.71 -7.10
C LEU A 3 -8.94 3.63 -5.58
N PHE A 4 -7.78 3.53 -4.97
CA PHE A 4 -7.63 3.68 -3.53
C PHE A 4 -6.57 4.73 -3.18
N ASN A 5 -6.80 5.39 -2.05
CA ASN A 5 -5.84 6.26 -1.41
C ASN A 5 -5.87 5.95 0.09
N ILE A 6 -4.71 5.54 0.60
CA ILE A 6 -4.44 5.30 2.01
C ILE A 6 -3.52 6.44 2.45
N SER A 7 -4.10 7.41 3.16
CA SER A 7 -3.37 8.59 3.64
C SER A 7 -2.36 8.25 4.72
N ARG A 8 -2.63 7.19 5.50
CA ARG A 8 -1.79 6.66 6.58
C ARG A 8 -2.16 5.21 6.89
N ILE A 9 -1.18 4.30 6.84
CA ILE A 9 -1.26 2.95 7.39
C ILE A 9 -0.06 2.72 8.29
N ASN A 10 -0.32 2.31 9.53
CA ASN A 10 0.74 1.95 10.47
C ASN A 10 1.01 0.45 10.31
N THR A 11 2.27 0.10 10.14
CA THR A 11 2.74 -1.28 10.05
C THR A 11 3.99 -1.43 10.91
N ASP A 12 4.42 -2.66 11.17
CA ASP A 12 5.66 -2.92 11.91
C ASP A 12 6.91 -2.41 11.18
N PHE A 13 6.82 -2.13 9.88
CA PHE A 13 7.89 -1.58 9.05
C PHE A 13 7.88 -0.05 8.99
N GLY A 14 6.92 0.60 9.64
CA GLY A 14 6.74 2.05 9.64
C GLY A 14 5.36 2.50 9.18
N ILE A 15 5.24 3.81 8.99
CA ILE A 15 4.00 4.46 8.58
C ILE A 15 4.07 4.76 7.09
N PHE A 16 3.11 4.26 6.33
CA PHE A 16 3.07 4.41 4.88
C PHE A 16 1.88 5.24 4.42
N ARG A 17 2.07 5.92 3.30
CA ARG A 17 1.04 6.52 2.49
C ARG A 17 1.09 5.87 1.12
N VAL A 18 -0.05 5.38 0.64
CA VAL A 18 -0.10 4.54 -0.56
C VAL A 18 -1.29 4.93 -1.43
N SER A 19 -1.07 5.02 -2.74
CA SER A 19 -2.13 5.20 -3.72
C SER A 19 -2.00 4.21 -4.86
N GLY A 20 -3.12 3.83 -5.46
CA GLY A 20 -3.12 2.84 -6.52
C GLY A 20 -4.51 2.45 -6.98
N ASP A 21 -4.56 1.32 -7.67
CA ASP A 21 -5.77 0.70 -8.17
C ASP A 21 -5.83 -0.73 -7.64
N TRP A 22 -7.03 -1.20 -7.31
CA TRP A 22 -7.25 -2.60 -6.92
C TRP A 22 -8.57 -3.15 -7.46
N CYS A 23 -8.78 -4.47 -7.39
CA CYS A 23 -10.02 -5.10 -7.85
C CYS A 23 -10.78 -5.73 -6.69
N PHE A 24 -11.83 -5.06 -6.21
CA PHE A 24 -12.69 -5.61 -5.15
C PHE A 24 -13.34 -6.97 -5.51
N LYS A 25 -13.68 -7.18 -6.78
CA LYS A 25 -14.28 -8.45 -7.27
C LYS A 25 -13.31 -9.64 -7.22
N LYS A 26 -12.00 -9.38 -7.15
CA LYS A 26 -10.94 -10.39 -7.07
C LYS A 26 -9.88 -9.88 -6.08
N PRO A 27 -10.17 -9.94 -4.76
CA PRO A 27 -9.34 -9.32 -3.74
C PRO A 27 -8.09 -10.17 -3.46
N GLU A 28 -7.17 -10.18 -4.41
CA GLU A 28 -5.87 -10.83 -4.32
C GLU A 28 -4.77 -9.78 -4.34
N VAL A 29 -3.58 -10.13 -3.82
CA VAL A 29 -2.41 -9.24 -3.83
C VAL A 29 -2.06 -8.80 -5.25
N GLU A 30 -2.14 -9.72 -6.21
CA GLU A 30 -1.88 -9.46 -7.63
C GLU A 30 -2.84 -8.43 -8.26
N SER A 31 -4.01 -8.22 -7.64
CA SER A 31 -4.98 -7.24 -8.11
C SER A 31 -4.59 -5.80 -7.77
N ILE A 32 -3.62 -5.61 -6.87
CA ILE A 32 -3.16 -4.31 -6.39
C ILE A 32 -2.06 -3.78 -7.32
N SER A 33 -2.35 -2.67 -8.00
CA SER A 33 -1.38 -1.90 -8.74
C SER A 33 -1.03 -0.63 -7.97
N LEU A 34 0.20 -0.54 -7.48
CA LEU A 34 0.67 0.62 -6.74
C LEU A 34 1.04 1.75 -7.70
N LYS A 35 0.46 2.94 -7.50
CA LYS A 35 0.87 4.17 -8.20
C LYS A 35 1.97 4.88 -7.42
N SER A 36 1.72 5.24 -6.17
CA SER A 36 2.74 5.82 -5.27
C SER A 36 2.80 5.06 -3.95
N ILE A 37 4.00 5.01 -3.37
CA ILE A 37 4.22 4.54 -2.02
C ILE A 37 5.26 5.44 -1.36
N GLU A 38 4.88 6.01 -0.22
CA GLU A 38 5.72 6.91 0.57
C GLU A 38 5.78 6.37 2.00
N VAL A 39 6.94 6.53 2.65
CA VAL A 39 7.15 6.19 4.05
C VAL A 39 7.36 7.45 4.88
N MET A 40 6.85 7.51 6.10
CA MET A 40 7.10 8.62 7.02
C MET A 40 8.54 8.53 7.55
N GLY A 41 9.37 9.49 7.19
CA GLY A 41 10.68 9.75 7.80
C GLY A 41 10.61 10.86 8.85
N THR A 42 11.78 11.34 9.27
CA THR A 42 11.92 12.45 10.24
C THR A 42 11.36 13.76 9.72
N ASP A 43 11.61 14.05 8.44
CA ASP A 43 11.29 15.32 7.80
C ASP A 43 10.03 15.25 6.93
N GLY A 44 9.23 14.20 7.11
CA GLY A 44 7.97 14.00 6.39
C GLY A 44 7.98 12.76 5.49
N TRP A 45 7.19 12.81 4.41
CA TRP A 45 6.98 11.66 3.54
C TRP A 45 8.12 11.50 2.52
N VAL A 46 8.67 10.29 2.46
CA VAL A 46 9.75 9.91 1.56
C VAL A 46 9.21 8.91 0.53
N LEU A 47 9.25 9.27 -0.75
CA LEU A 47 8.82 8.41 -1.84
C LEU A 47 9.77 7.21 -1.98
N LEU A 48 9.23 5.99 -1.93
CA LEU A 48 10.02 4.80 -2.13
C LEU A 48 10.24 4.57 -3.63
N ASN A 49 11.51 4.38 -4.00
CA ASN A 49 11.86 3.97 -5.34
C ASN A 49 11.59 2.47 -5.52
N LYS A 50 10.62 2.13 -6.37
CA LYS A 50 10.23 0.74 -6.68
C LYS A 50 11.29 -0.05 -7.46
N THR A 51 12.32 0.61 -8.01
CA THR A 51 13.37 -0.08 -8.78
C THR A 51 14.50 -0.63 -7.93
N SER A 52 14.63 -0.22 -6.66
CA SER A 52 15.64 -0.76 -5.75
C SER A 52 15.15 -2.06 -5.11
N GLU A 53 16.01 -3.07 -5.09
CA GLU A 53 15.70 -4.41 -4.58
C GLU A 53 15.19 -4.43 -3.13
N SER A 54 15.82 -3.65 -2.24
CA SER A 54 15.40 -3.54 -0.83
C SER A 54 13.98 -3.00 -0.68
N ASN A 55 13.60 -1.99 -1.48
CA ASN A 55 12.24 -1.46 -1.46
C ASN A 55 11.25 -2.45 -2.09
N SER A 56 11.65 -3.23 -3.09
CA SER A 56 10.80 -4.27 -3.68
C SER A 56 10.41 -5.33 -2.65
N GLN A 57 11.36 -5.78 -1.83
CA GLN A 57 11.08 -6.73 -0.74
C GLN A 57 10.12 -6.13 0.30
N LEU A 58 10.35 -4.88 0.71
CA LEU A 58 9.48 -4.18 1.64
C LEU A 58 8.06 -3.99 1.06
N ILE A 59 7.94 -3.61 -0.21
CA ILE A 59 6.67 -3.48 -0.90
C ILE A 59 5.92 -4.82 -0.93
N ASN A 60 6.62 -5.92 -1.24
CA ASN A 60 6.03 -7.26 -1.25
C ASN A 60 5.49 -7.66 0.12
N ASN A 61 6.19 -7.30 1.19
CA ASN A 61 5.71 -7.54 2.57
C ASN A 61 4.51 -6.64 2.94
N LEU A 62 4.40 -5.45 2.35
CA LEU A 62 3.28 -4.54 2.58
C LEU A 62 2.01 -4.94 1.82
N LEU A 63 2.12 -5.58 0.65
CA LEU A 63 0.97 -5.90 -0.20
C LEU A 63 -0.15 -6.69 0.52
N PRO A 64 0.13 -7.75 1.30
CA PRO A 64 -0.91 -8.44 2.09
C PRO A 64 -1.57 -7.54 3.13
N LEU A 65 -0.81 -6.64 3.76
CA LEU A 65 -1.32 -5.68 4.74
C LEU A 65 -2.24 -4.65 4.08
N LEU A 66 -1.86 -4.16 2.90
CA LEU A 66 -2.69 -3.25 2.10
C LEU A 66 -3.98 -3.94 1.67
N LEU A 67 -3.92 -5.19 1.22
CA LEU A 67 -5.10 -5.98 0.86
C LEU A 67 -6.07 -6.11 2.05
N SER A 68 -5.56 -6.50 3.22
CA SER A 68 -6.35 -6.61 4.44
C SER A 68 -7.00 -5.27 4.81
N HIS A 69 -6.24 -4.18 4.76
CA HIS A 69 -6.75 -2.84 5.05
C HIS A 69 -7.86 -2.41 4.07
N LEU A 70 -7.66 -2.65 2.77
CA LEU A 70 -8.65 -2.33 1.73
C LEU A 70 -9.92 -3.17 1.88
N LEU A 71 -9.81 -4.46 2.20
CA LEU A 71 -10.94 -5.33 2.48
C LEU A 71 -11.75 -4.84 3.68
N LEU A 72 -11.09 -4.55 4.81
CA LEU A 72 -11.76 -4.04 6.01
C LEU A 72 -12.49 -2.72 5.73
N LYS A 73 -11.85 -1.80 5.00
CA LYS A 73 -12.44 -0.52 4.64
C LYS A 73 -13.69 -0.65 3.75
N ASN A 74 -13.72 -1.63 2.85
CA ASN A 74 -14.85 -1.84 1.94
C ASN A 74 -15.95 -2.73 2.54
N ASN A 75 -15.61 -3.57 3.53
CA ASN A 75 -16.59 -4.33 4.30
C ASN A 75 -17.30 -3.49 5.37
N ALA A 76 -16.74 -2.32 5.72
CA ALA A 76 -17.33 -1.38 6.66
C ALA A 76 -18.40 -0.45 6.04
N VAL A 77 -18.91 -0.80 4.84
CA VAL A 77 -19.94 -0.06 4.08
C VAL A 77 -21.19 -0.92 3.95
#